data_AF-A0A9N9JL66-F1
#
_entry.id   AF-A0A9N9JL66-F1
#
_cell.length_a   1.000
_cell.length_b   1.000
_cell.length_c   1.000
_cell.angle_alpha   90.00
_cell.angle_beta   90.00
_cell.angle_gamma   90.00
#
_symmetry.space_group_name_H-M   'P 1'
#
loop_
_entity.id
_entity.type
_entity.pdbx_description
1 polymer ?
#
loop_
_entity_poly.entity_id
_entity_poly.type
_entity_poly.pdbx_seq_one_letter_code
_entity_poly.pdbx_strand_id
1 'polypeptide(L)'
;LASRINFPLKKLYKIDGSKRSGHSNAYFYGFFKNKRIVLYDTLIEQAEMGEILAVVGHELGHWYLNHTVRVLIISQLHNLLLFYVFSQFINNSALYRSFGFTAQPTLIGFMLFQFIYAPVEHVVAFVMNVISRRHEFQADSYAKKLGFGSQLRSGLIKIQIKNLGNLNNDPWYSAYHFSHPPLPERLNALEK
;
A
#
# COMPACT_ATOMS: atom_id res chain seq x y z
N LEU A 1 -11.47 9.40 -18.94
CA LEU A 1 -11.74 9.05 -17.52
C LEU A 1 -11.36 10.17 -16.56
N ALA A 2 -10.10 10.62 -16.52
CA ALA A 2 -9.63 11.67 -15.60
C ALA A 2 -10.52 12.93 -15.59
N SER A 3 -10.89 13.46 -16.76
CA SER A 3 -11.78 14.62 -16.86
C SER A 3 -13.18 14.36 -16.30
N ARG A 4 -13.72 13.14 -16.47
CA ARG A 4 -15.06 12.74 -15.96
C ARG A 4 -15.12 12.77 -14.43
N ILE A 5 -14.00 12.46 -13.76
CA ILE A 5 -13.92 12.41 -12.30
C ILE A 5 -13.19 13.63 -11.71
N ASN A 6 -12.98 14.67 -12.50
CA ASN A 6 -12.26 15.90 -12.11
C ASN A 6 -10.87 15.64 -11.50
N PHE A 7 -10.19 14.59 -11.96
CA PHE A 7 -8.82 14.31 -11.54
C PHE A 7 -7.86 15.30 -12.26
N PRO A 8 -6.99 16.04 -11.53
CA PRO A 8 -6.15 17.08 -12.09
C PRO A 8 -4.91 16.51 -12.81
N LEU A 9 -5.16 15.71 -13.85
CA LEU A 9 -4.13 15.09 -14.67
C LEU A 9 -3.36 16.15 -15.45
N LYS A 10 -2.03 16.18 -15.27
CA LYS A 10 -1.13 17.02 -16.04
C LYS A 10 -0.41 16.27 -17.14
N LYS A 11 0.08 15.07 -16.84
CA LYS A 11 0.86 14.24 -17.77
C LYS A 11 0.62 12.76 -17.52
N LEU A 12 0.66 11.99 -18.60
CA LEU A 12 0.69 10.54 -18.60
C LEU A 12 2.09 10.09 -19.02
N TYR A 13 2.67 9.16 -18.26
CA TYR A 13 3.98 8.60 -18.54
C TYR A 13 3.87 7.09 -18.74
N LYS A 14 4.70 6.57 -19.64
CA LYS A 14 5.02 5.15 -19.75
C LYS A 14 6.37 4.92 -19.09
N ILE A 15 6.49 3.88 -18.28
CA ILE A 15 7.77 3.43 -17.71
C ILE A 15 8.14 2.05 -18.30
N ASP A 16 9.41 1.87 -18.62
CA ASP A 16 9.96 0.59 -19.08
C ASP A 16 10.15 -0.36 -17.88
N GLY A 17 9.06 -0.90 -17.34
CA GLY A 17 9.05 -1.85 -16.23
C GLY A 17 9.61 -3.21 -16.63
N SER A 18 9.46 -3.59 -17.90
CA SER A 18 9.97 -4.83 -18.50
C SER A 18 11.48 -5.04 -18.30
N LYS A 19 12.26 -3.95 -18.27
CA LYS A 19 13.72 -3.98 -18.03
C LYS A 19 14.10 -4.51 -16.64
N ARG A 20 13.17 -4.52 -15.69
CA ARG A 20 13.39 -4.95 -14.30
C ARG A 20 12.71 -6.28 -13.98
N SER A 21 11.46 -6.45 -14.41
CA SER A 21 10.66 -7.64 -14.12
C SER A 21 9.46 -7.75 -15.06
N GLY A 22 8.83 -8.92 -15.12
CA GLY A 22 7.57 -9.12 -15.85
C GLY A 22 6.32 -8.56 -15.16
N HIS A 23 6.44 -7.93 -13.99
CA HIS A 23 5.31 -7.42 -13.22
C HIS A 23 4.64 -6.22 -13.91
N SER A 24 3.31 -6.21 -13.87
CA SER A 24 2.45 -5.15 -14.41
C SER A 24 1.93 -4.25 -13.29
N ASN A 25 2.03 -2.93 -13.47
CA ASN A 25 1.57 -1.97 -12.47
C ASN A 25 1.14 -0.64 -13.11
N ALA A 26 0.36 0.13 -12.36
CA ALA A 26 0.01 1.52 -12.65
C ALA A 26 -0.01 2.29 -11.33
N TYR A 27 0.47 3.52 -11.33
CA TYR A 27 0.39 4.37 -10.14
C TYR A 27 0.26 5.83 -10.54
N PHE A 28 -0.15 6.67 -9.59
CA PHE A 28 -0.14 8.11 -9.75
C PHE A 28 0.76 8.76 -8.68
N TYR A 29 1.30 9.92 -9.02
CA TYR A 29 2.11 10.70 -8.09
C TYR A 29 1.93 12.20 -8.34
N GLY A 30 2.47 12.99 -7.42
CA GLY A 30 2.47 14.45 -7.49
C GLY A 30 1.61 15.11 -6.42
N PHE A 31 1.81 16.42 -6.26
CA PHE A 31 1.22 17.22 -5.19
C PHE A 31 0.06 18.08 -5.71
N PHE A 32 -0.98 18.22 -4.90
CA PHE A 32 -2.13 19.11 -5.17
C PHE A 32 -2.71 18.94 -6.59
N LYS A 33 -2.68 20.01 -7.39
CA LYS A 33 -3.22 20.08 -8.76
C LYS A 33 -2.23 19.58 -9.83
N ASN A 34 -1.07 19.09 -9.44
CA ASN A 34 -0.05 18.57 -10.35
C ASN A 34 0.07 17.05 -10.20
N LYS A 35 -0.97 16.33 -10.65
CA LYS A 35 -0.99 14.86 -10.62
C LYS A 35 -0.56 14.28 -11.97
N ARG A 36 0.18 13.19 -11.91
CA ARG A 36 0.71 12.45 -13.06
C ARG A 36 0.38 10.98 -12.89
N ILE A 37 0.05 10.31 -13.98
CA ILE A 37 -0.17 8.86 -14.00
C ILE A 37 1.01 8.22 -14.70
N VAL A 38 1.49 7.10 -14.16
CA VAL A 38 2.54 6.27 -14.75
C VAL A 38 1.95 4.88 -15.00
N LEU A 39 2.09 4.41 -16.23
CA LEU A 39 1.69 3.08 -16.66
C LEU A 39 2.93 2.27 -17.02
N TYR A 40 3.00 1.02 -16.58
CA TYR A 40 4.06 0.11 -16.99
C TYR A 40 3.83 -0.33 -18.43
N ASP A 41 4.92 -0.45 -19.18
CA ASP A 41 4.94 -1.07 -20.51
C ASP A 41 4.32 -2.47 -20.51
N THR A 42 4.68 -3.30 -19.52
CA THR A 42 4.14 -4.65 -19.32
C THR A 42 2.62 -4.65 -19.15
N LEU A 43 2.07 -3.67 -18.44
CA LEU A 43 0.62 -3.53 -18.28
C LEU A 43 -0.05 -3.16 -19.61
N ILE A 44 0.54 -2.24 -20.37
CA ILE A 44 0.02 -1.80 -21.66
C ILE A 44 0.03 -2.93 -22.70
N GLU A 45 1.04 -3.79 -22.66
CA GLU A 45 1.20 -4.90 -23.61
C GLU A 45 0.34 -6.12 -23.26
N GLN A 46 0.04 -6.34 -21.97
CA GLN A 46 -0.63 -7.56 -21.49
C GLN A 46 -2.13 -7.40 -21.24
N ALA A 47 -2.62 -6.16 -21.07
CA ALA A 47 -4.00 -5.88 -20.71
C ALA A 47 -4.74 -5.13 -21.83
N GLU A 48 -6.03 -5.43 -21.97
CA GLU A 48 -6.89 -4.70 -22.90
C GLU A 48 -7.19 -3.30 -22.39
N MET A 49 -7.57 -2.38 -23.29
CA MET A 49 -7.84 -0.99 -22.90
C MET A 49 -8.90 -0.88 -21.79
N GLY A 50 -9.92 -1.74 -21.80
CA GLY A 50 -10.92 -1.80 -20.73
C GLY A 50 -10.33 -2.16 -19.37
N GLU A 51 -9.38 -3.09 -19.34
CA GLU A 51 -8.70 -3.56 -18.12
C GLU A 51 -7.72 -2.52 -17.60
N ILE A 52 -6.97 -1.85 -18.50
CA ILE A 52 -6.10 -0.74 -18.15
C ILE A 52 -6.92 0.40 -17.53
N LEU A 53 -8.07 0.75 -18.13
CA LEU A 53 -8.97 1.76 -17.55
C LEU A 53 -9.54 1.34 -16.19
N ALA A 54 -9.78 0.05 -16.00
CA ALA A 54 -10.26 -0.48 -14.72
C ALA A 54 -9.20 -0.38 -13.62
N VAL A 55 -7.95 -0.76 -13.91
CA VAL A 55 -6.82 -0.61 -12.99
C VAL A 55 -6.58 0.87 -12.68
N VAL A 56 -6.58 1.75 -13.69
CA VAL A 56 -6.47 3.19 -13.46
C VAL A 56 -7.67 3.71 -12.64
N GLY A 57 -8.88 3.18 -12.86
CA GLY A 57 -10.06 3.50 -12.07
C GLY A 57 -9.91 3.13 -10.59
N HIS A 58 -9.31 1.96 -10.31
CA HIS A 58 -8.95 1.53 -8.96
C HIS A 58 -7.92 2.47 -8.33
N GLU A 59 -6.83 2.79 -9.02
CA GLU A 59 -5.81 3.74 -8.56
C GLU A 59 -6.42 5.12 -8.25
N LEU A 60 -7.31 5.61 -9.11
CA LEU A 60 -8.03 6.86 -8.90
C LEU A 60 -9.00 6.79 -7.70
N GLY A 61 -9.45 5.60 -7.32
CA GLY A 61 -10.20 5.35 -6.08
C GLY A 61 -9.39 5.66 -4.84
N HIS A 62 -8.10 5.28 -4.80
CA HIS A 62 -7.22 5.64 -3.69
C HIS A 62 -7.06 7.15 -3.54
N TRP A 63 -6.98 7.85 -4.67
CA TRP A 63 -6.96 9.32 -4.67
C TRP A 63 -8.28 9.91 -4.19
N TYR A 64 -9.40 9.48 -4.76
CA TYR A 64 -10.73 10.02 -4.46
C TYR A 64 -11.09 9.89 -2.97
N LEU A 65 -10.70 8.77 -2.35
CA LEU A 65 -10.96 8.48 -0.94
C LEU A 65 -9.86 8.99 0.01
N ASN A 66 -8.86 9.70 -0.50
CA ASN A 66 -7.73 10.25 0.25
C ASN A 66 -6.95 9.20 1.06
N HIS A 67 -6.81 7.97 0.55
CA HIS A 67 -6.12 6.88 1.25
C HIS A 67 -4.68 7.25 1.61
N THR A 68 -3.93 7.85 0.68
CA THR A 68 -2.55 8.29 0.92
C THR A 68 -2.46 9.31 2.05
N VAL A 69 -3.39 10.27 2.12
CA VAL A 69 -3.40 11.30 3.18
C VAL A 69 -3.74 10.69 4.53
N ARG A 70 -4.70 9.76 4.59
CA ARG A 70 -5.05 9.05 5.82
C ARG A 70 -3.87 8.25 6.36
N VAL A 71 -3.20 7.47 5.50
CA VAL A 71 -2.01 6.70 5.88
C VAL A 71 -0.87 7.63 6.32
N LEU A 72 -0.69 8.78 5.65
CA LEU A 72 0.29 9.79 6.08
C LEU A 72 0.00 10.33 7.48
N ILE A 73 -1.26 10.69 7.77
CA ILE A 73 -1.63 11.18 9.11
C ILE A 73 -1.38 10.10 10.16
N ILE A 74 -1.80 8.86 9.90
CA ILE A 74 -1.58 7.73 10.80
C ILE A 74 -0.08 7.51 11.03
N SER A 75 0.75 7.59 10.00
CA SER A 75 2.20 7.42 10.14
C SER A 75 2.85 8.54 10.95
N GLN A 76 2.38 9.79 10.81
CA GLN A 76 2.89 10.90 11.63
C GLN A 76 2.50 10.74 13.10
N LEU A 77 1.27 10.32 13.39
CA LEU A 77 0.81 10.04 14.75
C LEU A 77 1.59 8.87 15.37
N HIS A 78 1.84 7.81 14.60
CA HIS A 78 2.65 6.69 15.05
C HIS A 78 4.09 7.11 15.35
N ASN A 79 4.74 7.88 14.47
CA ASN A 79 6.09 8.40 14.70
C ASN A 79 6.15 9.30 15.95
N LEU A 80 5.15 10.17 16.13
CA LEU A 80 5.06 11.02 17.32
C LEU A 80 4.98 10.18 18.59
N LEU A 81 4.12 9.14 18.60
CA LEU A 81 4.00 8.22 19.72
C LEU A 81 5.31 7.46 19.97
N LEU A 82 5.94 6.94 18.91
CA LEU A 82 7.21 6.23 18.98
C LEU A 82 8.29 7.09 19.65
N PHE A 83 8.46 8.34 19.20
CA PHE A 83 9.45 9.26 19.78
C PHE A 83 9.07 9.72 21.19
N TYR A 84 7.78 9.88 21.49
CA TYR A 84 7.32 10.16 22.84
C TYR A 84 7.67 9.02 23.80
N VAL A 85 7.38 7.78 23.42
CA VAL A 85 7.76 6.60 24.23
C VAL A 85 9.28 6.53 24.34
N PHE A 86 10.01 6.65 23.23
CA PHE A 86 11.49 6.64 23.24
C PHE A 86 12.08 7.66 24.22
N SER A 87 11.50 8.87 24.31
CA SER A 87 11.96 9.91 25.25
C SER A 87 11.93 9.46 26.72
N GLN A 88 11.05 8.52 27.07
CA GLN A 88 10.98 7.95 28.42
C GLN A 88 12.09 6.91 28.69
N PHE A 89 12.65 6.31 27.63
CA PHE A 89 13.68 5.25 27.72
C PHE A 89 15.11 5.77 27.54
N ILE A 90 15.30 6.86 26.79
CA ILE A 90 16.63 7.34 26.39
C ILE A 90 17.58 7.63 27.57
N ASN A 91 17.05 8.06 28.72
CA ASN A 91 17.85 8.40 29.89
C ASN A 91 18.08 7.22 30.85
N ASN A 92 17.57 6.03 30.55
CA ASN A 92 17.68 4.86 31.42
C ASN A 92 19.09 4.26 31.37
N SER A 93 19.97 4.64 32.30
CA SER A 93 21.36 4.16 32.35
C SER A 93 21.52 2.65 32.60
N ALA A 94 20.51 1.99 33.18
CA ALA A 94 20.56 0.54 33.40
C ALA A 94 20.45 -0.20 32.06
N LEU A 95 19.58 0.26 31.16
CA LEU A 95 19.42 -0.32 29.82
C LEU A 95 20.75 -0.33 29.05
N TYR A 96 21.46 0.78 28.98
CA TYR A 96 22.75 0.86 28.26
C TYR A 96 23.80 -0.05 28.91
N ARG A 97 23.88 -0.06 30.24
CA ARG A 97 24.85 -0.89 30.99
C ARG A 97 24.60 -2.38 30.81
N SER A 98 23.35 -2.82 30.72
CA SER A 98 23.02 -4.22 30.42
C SER A 98 23.55 -4.71 29.08
N PHE A 99 23.82 -3.80 28.14
CA PHE A 99 24.41 -4.10 26.83
C PHE A 99 25.88 -3.66 26.72
N GLY A 100 26.56 -3.40 27.85
CA GLY A 100 27.99 -3.10 27.90
C GLY A 100 28.36 -1.65 27.58
N PHE A 101 27.39 -0.74 27.51
CA PHE A 101 27.65 0.68 27.25
C PHE A 101 27.77 1.46 28.55
N THR A 102 28.90 2.17 28.72
CA THR A 102 29.15 3.07 29.85
C THR A 102 28.63 4.49 29.59
N ALA A 103 28.71 4.94 28.33
CA ALA A 103 28.05 6.14 27.85
C ALA A 103 26.60 5.85 27.42
N GLN A 104 25.81 6.90 27.14
CA GLN A 104 24.45 6.78 26.61
C GLN A 104 24.34 7.39 25.20
N PRO A 105 24.95 6.80 24.15
CA PRO A 105 24.82 7.31 22.80
C PRO A 105 23.37 7.18 22.31
N THR A 106 22.79 8.28 21.82
CA THR A 106 21.38 8.34 21.38
C THR A 106 21.03 7.27 20.35
N LEU A 107 21.92 7.01 19.38
CA LEU A 107 21.70 6.01 18.33
C LEU A 107 21.56 4.59 18.92
N ILE A 108 22.44 4.24 19.86
CA ILE A 108 22.40 2.94 20.54
C ILE A 108 21.14 2.83 21.39
N GLY A 109 20.78 3.91 22.11
CA GLY A 109 19.54 3.96 22.87
C GLY A 109 18.31 3.67 22.01
N PHE A 110 18.26 4.28 20.82
CA PHE A 110 17.16 4.07 19.87
C PHE A 110 17.12 2.62 19.35
N MET A 111 18.27 2.03 19.00
CA MET A 111 18.35 0.63 18.57
C MET A 111 17.90 -0.35 19.66
N LEU A 112 18.37 -0.17 20.90
CA LEU A 112 17.95 -0.99 22.03
C LEU A 112 16.46 -0.86 22.32
N PHE A 113 15.93 0.37 22.23
CA PHE A 113 14.51 0.64 22.34
C PHE A 113 13.70 -0.09 21.26
N GLN A 114 14.17 -0.14 20.01
CA GLN A 114 13.46 -0.84 18.93
C GLN A 114 13.28 -2.34 19.22
N PHE A 115 14.25 -3.00 19.87
CA PHE A 115 14.08 -4.40 20.28
C PHE A 115 12.98 -4.58 21.33
N ILE A 116 12.90 -3.67 22.30
CA ILE A 116 11.86 -3.69 23.34
C ILE A 116 10.48 -3.36 22.73
N TYR A 117 10.45 -2.44 21.77
CA TYR A 117 9.23 -1.97 21.12
C TYR A 117 8.70 -2.90 20.03
N ALA A 118 9.49 -3.88 19.58
CA ALA A 118 9.15 -4.81 18.49
C ALA A 118 7.77 -5.50 18.61
N PRO A 119 7.32 -5.96 19.79
CA PRO A 119 5.97 -6.54 19.93
C PRO A 119 4.86 -5.53 19.59
N VAL A 120 5.04 -4.26 19.96
CA VAL A 120 4.09 -3.18 19.63
C VAL A 120 4.09 -2.94 18.12
N GLU A 121 5.26 -2.92 17.48
CA GLU A 121 5.39 -2.80 16.03
C GLU A 121 4.65 -3.91 15.28
N HIS A 122 4.71 -5.16 15.77
CA HIS A 122 3.96 -6.26 15.15
C HIS A 122 2.44 -6.06 15.22
N VAL A 123 1.92 -5.52 16.32
CA VAL A 123 0.49 -5.17 16.44
C VAL A 123 0.13 -4.02 15.51
N VAL A 124 0.98 -2.97 15.46
CA VAL A 124 0.79 -1.83 14.55
C VAL A 124 0.80 -2.30 13.09
N ALA A 125 1.75 -3.16 12.70
CA ALA A 125 1.86 -3.71 11.36
C ALA A 125 0.59 -4.49 10.96
N PHE A 126 0.04 -5.31 11.86
CA PHE A 126 -1.22 -6.01 11.63
C PHE A 126 -2.38 -5.05 11.39
N VAL A 127 -2.54 -4.03 12.24
CA VAL A 127 -3.58 -3.00 12.07
C VAL A 127 -3.42 -2.24 10.75
N MET A 128 -2.19 -1.89 10.38
CA MET A 128 -1.90 -1.23 9.12
C MET A 128 -2.24 -2.10 7.91
N ASN A 129 -2.00 -3.41 7.97
CA ASN A 129 -2.42 -4.35 6.92
C ASN A 129 -3.94 -4.45 6.81
N VAL A 130 -4.67 -4.46 7.93
CA VAL A 130 -6.15 -4.41 7.92
C VAL A 130 -6.65 -3.11 7.27
N ILE A 131 -6.06 -1.96 7.60
CA ILE A 131 -6.41 -0.67 7.00
C ILE A 131 -6.11 -0.68 5.49
N SER A 132 -4.95 -1.20 5.09
CA SER A 132 -4.55 -1.34 3.68
C SER A 132 -5.56 -2.19 2.90
N ARG A 133 -5.90 -3.38 3.42
CA ARG A 133 -6.90 -4.27 2.81
C ARG A 133 -8.27 -3.61 2.67
N ARG A 134 -8.68 -2.82 3.66
CA ARG A 134 -9.93 -2.05 3.58
C ARG A 134 -9.88 -0.98 2.49
N HIS A 135 -8.76 -0.29 2.32
CA HIS A 135 -8.57 0.68 1.25
C HIS A 135 -8.65 0.04 -0.14
N GLU A 136 -8.10 -1.16 -0.31
CA GLU A 136 -8.21 -1.93 -1.57
C GLU A 136 -9.67 -2.25 -1.94
N PHE A 137 -10.46 -2.76 -0.99
CA PHE A 137 -11.89 -3.01 -1.23
C PHE A 137 -12.67 -1.74 -1.56
N GLN A 138 -12.32 -0.62 -0.93
CA GLN A 138 -12.96 0.66 -1.23
C GLN A 138 -12.59 1.18 -2.62
N ALA A 139 -11.34 0.99 -3.06
CA ALA A 139 -10.89 1.33 -4.40
C ALA A 139 -11.52 0.43 -5.47
N ASP A 140 -11.65 -0.88 -5.21
CA ASP A 140 -12.37 -1.82 -6.06
C ASP A 140 -13.85 -1.43 -6.21
N SER A 141 -14.52 -1.10 -5.10
CA SER A 141 -15.90 -0.61 -5.11
C SER A 141 -16.03 0.70 -5.91
N TYR A 142 -15.05 1.59 -5.81
CA TYR A 142 -15.05 2.83 -6.58
C TYR A 142 -14.91 2.57 -8.09
N ALA A 143 -13.99 1.68 -8.50
CA ALA A 143 -13.86 1.27 -9.89
C ALA A 143 -15.14 0.60 -10.42
N LYS A 144 -15.80 -0.22 -9.60
CA LYS A 144 -17.13 -0.80 -9.91
C LYS A 144 -18.17 0.30 -10.15
N LYS A 145 -18.24 1.32 -9.29
CA LYS A 145 -19.15 2.48 -9.46
C LYS A 145 -18.90 3.27 -10.74
N LEU A 146 -17.67 3.28 -11.24
CA LEU A 146 -17.32 3.90 -12.52
C LEU A 146 -17.74 3.07 -13.75
N GLY A 147 -18.24 1.85 -13.54
CA GLY A 147 -18.68 0.93 -14.60
C GLY A 147 -17.60 -0.06 -15.05
N PHE A 148 -16.47 -0.16 -14.32
CA PHE A 148 -15.34 -1.01 -14.70
C PHE A 148 -15.25 -2.33 -13.93
N GLY A 149 -16.31 -2.76 -13.25
CA GLY A 149 -16.27 -3.94 -12.36
C GLY A 149 -15.88 -5.25 -13.07
N SER A 150 -16.44 -5.52 -14.25
CA SER A 150 -16.13 -6.73 -15.02
C SER A 150 -14.72 -6.69 -15.60
N GLN A 151 -14.29 -5.54 -16.12
CA GLN A 151 -12.94 -5.35 -16.64
C GLN A 151 -11.88 -5.42 -15.53
N LEU A 152 -12.19 -4.91 -14.33
CA LEU A 152 -11.30 -5.01 -13.18
C LEU A 152 -11.10 -6.47 -12.77
N ARG A 153 -12.19 -7.25 -12.71
CA ARG A 153 -12.11 -8.69 -12.45
C ARG A 153 -11.22 -9.41 -13.46
N SER A 154 -11.43 -9.17 -14.76
CA SER A 154 -10.60 -9.76 -15.82
C SER A 154 -9.13 -9.36 -15.66
N GLY A 155 -8.87 -8.07 -15.45
CA GLY A 155 -7.52 -7.54 -15.24
C GLY A 155 -6.80 -8.15 -14.04
N LEU A 156 -7.49 -8.27 -12.88
CA LEU A 156 -6.92 -8.88 -11.68
C LEU A 156 -6.57 -10.36 -11.87
N ILE A 157 -7.42 -11.12 -12.58
CA ILE A 157 -7.14 -12.51 -12.91
C ILE A 157 -5.91 -12.62 -13.82
N LYS A 158 -5.83 -11.79 -14.88
CA LYS A 158 -4.68 -11.79 -15.80
C LYS A 158 -3.38 -11.43 -15.07
N ILE A 159 -3.40 -10.41 -14.20
CA ILE A 159 -2.25 -10.01 -13.39
C ILE A 159 -1.82 -11.16 -12.46
N GLN A 160 -2.76 -11.81 -11.78
CA GLN A 160 -2.46 -12.93 -10.88
C GLN A 160 -1.82 -14.11 -11.62
N ILE A 161 -2.36 -14.49 -12.79
CA ILE A 161 -1.84 -15.59 -13.61
C ILE A 161 -0.42 -15.27 -14.07
N LYS A 162 -0.16 -14.03 -14.54
CA LYS A 162 1.16 -13.59 -14.98
C LYS A 162 2.18 -13.55 -13.85
N ASN A 163 1.75 -13.13 -12.66
CA ASN A 163 2.61 -13.08 -11.49
C ASN A 163 2.77 -14.42 -10.78
N LEU A 164 2.11 -15.50 -11.25
CA LEU A 164 2.07 -16.81 -10.61
C LEU A 164 1.65 -16.73 -9.13
N GLY A 165 0.73 -15.81 -8.82
CA GLY A 165 0.35 -15.55 -7.43
C GLY A 165 -0.46 -16.69 -6.83
N ASN A 166 -0.23 -16.97 -5.54
CA ASN A 166 -0.93 -18.04 -4.84
C ASN A 166 -2.46 -17.76 -4.74
N LEU A 167 -3.27 -18.76 -5.09
CA LEU A 167 -4.73 -18.68 -5.10
C LEU A 167 -5.37 -19.11 -3.79
N ASN A 168 -4.73 -20.04 -3.07
CA ASN A 168 -5.22 -20.57 -1.80
C ASN A 168 -4.25 -20.15 -0.69
N ASN A 169 -4.58 -19.04 -0.03
CA ASN A 169 -3.76 -18.47 1.02
C ASN A 169 -4.40 -18.76 2.38
N ASP A 170 -3.57 -19.10 3.37
CA ASP A 170 -4.05 -19.27 4.74
C ASP A 170 -4.65 -17.94 5.27
N PRO A 171 -5.81 -17.97 5.95
CA PRO A 171 -6.47 -16.75 6.44
C PRO A 171 -5.63 -15.95 7.44
N TRP A 172 -4.86 -16.61 8.31
CA TRP A 172 -4.02 -15.94 9.30
C TRP A 172 -2.76 -15.37 8.66
N TYR A 173 -2.14 -16.14 7.78
CA TYR A 173 -0.98 -15.69 7.01
C TYR A 173 -1.33 -14.46 6.17
N SER A 174 -2.44 -14.51 5.41
CA SER A 174 -2.89 -13.39 4.60
C SER A 174 -3.31 -12.19 5.43
N ALA A 175 -3.95 -12.39 6.59
CA ALA A 175 -4.31 -11.30 7.48
C ALA A 175 -3.10 -10.55 8.03
N TYR A 176 -2.01 -11.26 8.33
CA TYR A 176 -0.82 -10.65 8.90
C TYR A 176 0.18 -10.14 7.86
N HIS A 177 0.35 -10.81 6.72
CA HIS A 177 1.41 -10.49 5.76
C HIS A 177 0.95 -9.70 4.52
N PHE A 178 -0.32 -9.79 4.13
CA PHE A 178 -0.75 -9.21 2.86
C PHE A 178 -1.35 -7.82 3.04
N SER A 179 -0.72 -6.83 2.41
CA SER A 179 -1.26 -5.47 2.27
C SER A 179 -2.45 -5.41 1.30
N HIS A 180 -2.53 -6.37 0.37
CA HIS A 180 -3.65 -6.53 -0.57
C HIS A 180 -4.47 -7.78 -0.21
N PRO A 181 -5.81 -7.73 -0.24
CA PRO A 181 -6.62 -8.92 -0.02
C PRO A 181 -6.34 -9.98 -1.11
N PRO A 182 -6.38 -11.28 -0.76
CA PRO A 182 -6.31 -12.36 -1.73
C PRO A 182 -7.27 -12.17 -2.90
N LEU A 183 -6.88 -12.61 -4.10
CA LEU A 183 -7.69 -12.47 -5.31
C LEU A 183 -9.14 -12.96 -5.12
N PRO A 184 -9.41 -14.15 -4.54
CA PRO A 184 -10.79 -14.62 -4.36
C PRO A 184 -11.67 -13.67 -3.53
N GLU A 185 -11.10 -13.01 -2.52
CA GLU A 185 -11.83 -12.05 -1.69
C GLU A 185 -12.22 -10.80 -2.50
N ARG A 186 -11.29 -10.29 -3.33
CA ARG A 186 -11.55 -9.14 -4.20
C ARG A 186 -12.59 -9.46 -5.26
N LEU A 187 -12.51 -10.64 -5.88
CA LEU A 187 -13.49 -11.07 -6.88
C LEU A 187 -14.90 -11.18 -6.29
N ASN A 188 -15.04 -11.78 -5.10
CA ASN A 188 -16.32 -11.86 -4.40
C ASN A 188 -16.87 -10.47 -4.04
N ALA A 189 -16.01 -9.54 -3.61
CA ALA A 189 -16.40 -8.16 -3.34
C ALA A 189 -16.86 -7.40 -4.61
N LEU A 190 -16.36 -7.75 -5.78
CA LEU A 190 -16.78 -7.17 -7.06
C LEU A 190 -18.10 -7.77 -7.58
N GLU A 191 -18.44 -9.00 -7.21
CA GLU A 191 -19.71 -9.64 -7.56
C GLU A 191 -20.90 -9.03 -6.80
N LYS A 192 -20.74 -8.73 -5.52
CA LYS A 192 -21.75 -8.09 -4.66
C LYS A 192 -21.96 -6.63 -5.01
#